data_AF-A0A3Q3LTZ6-F1
#
_entry.id   AF-A0A3Q3LTZ6-F1
#
_cell.length_a   1.000
_cell.length_b   1.000
_cell.length_c   1.000
_cell.angle_alpha   90.00
_cell.angle_beta   90.00
_cell.angle_gamma   90.00
#
_symmetry.space_group_name_H-M   'P 1'
#
loop_
_entity.id
_entity.type
_entity.pdbx_description
1 polymer ?
#
loop_
_entity_poly.entity_id
_entity_poly.type
_entity_poly.pdbx_seq_one_letter_code
_entity_poly.pdbx_strand_id
1 'polypeptide(L)'
;MKKQFNRMRQLANQTVEKRLELVKQVSHSTHKKLTACLQGQQGVDVEKKSKKLPLTTLAQCMVEGAAVLGDESLLGKMLMLCGQTQERLAQELILFELTIERDVVEPLYDLAEVEIPNIQKQRKHLAKLVLDMDSARTRISYQQTCTVMWPKNLTMQATSRQ
;
A
#
# COMPACT_ATOMS: atom_id res chain seq x y z
N MET A 1 -19.34 30.33 -14.14
CA MET A 1 -19.00 29.65 -12.87
C MET A 1 -19.01 28.12 -12.94
N LYS A 2 -20.11 27.44 -13.33
CA LYS A 2 -20.19 25.96 -13.37
C LYS A 2 -19.07 25.25 -14.16
N LYS A 3 -18.69 25.78 -15.33
CA LYS A 3 -17.60 25.22 -16.17
C LYS A 3 -16.24 25.25 -15.48
N GLN A 4 -15.94 26.31 -14.74
CA GLN A 4 -14.66 26.48 -14.03
C GLN A 4 -14.58 25.55 -12.80
N PHE A 5 -15.69 25.39 -12.07
CA PHE A 5 -15.81 24.46 -10.96
C PHE A 5 -15.60 23.01 -11.40
N ASN A 6 -16.25 22.58 -12.49
CA ASN A 6 -16.08 21.21 -13.02
C ASN A 6 -14.65 20.95 -13.49
N ARG A 7 -14.00 21.96 -14.08
CA ARG A 7 -12.59 21.88 -14.48
C ARG A 7 -11.66 21.73 -13.28
N MET A 8 -11.86 22.50 -12.20
CA MET A 8 -11.09 22.34 -10.96
C MET A 8 -11.29 20.95 -10.35
N ARG A 9 -12.54 20.46 -10.31
CA ARG A 9 -12.87 19.10 -9.84
C ARG A 9 -12.12 18.03 -10.62
N GLN A 10 -12.07 18.16 -11.95
CA GLN A 10 -11.37 17.20 -12.82
C GLN A 10 -9.86 17.23 -12.61
N LEU A 11 -9.26 18.43 -12.50
CA LEU A 11 -7.82 18.58 -12.24
C LEU A 11 -7.43 17.98 -10.89
N ALA A 12 -8.20 18.25 -9.83
CA ALA A 12 -7.97 17.65 -8.52
C ALA A 12 -8.02 16.11 -8.58
N ASN A 13 -8.99 15.56 -9.32
CA ASN A 13 -9.11 14.11 -9.49
C ASN A 13 -7.89 13.50 -10.21
N GLN A 14 -7.39 14.16 -11.26
CA GLN A 14 -6.17 13.76 -11.98
C GLN A 14 -4.91 13.85 -11.10
N THR A 15 -4.80 14.91 -10.29
CA THR A 15 -3.69 15.06 -9.34
C THR A 15 -3.64 13.89 -8.35
N VAL A 16 -4.80 13.48 -7.81
CA VAL A 16 -4.89 12.34 -6.90
C VAL A 16 -4.54 11.02 -7.59
N GLU A 17 -4.99 10.79 -8.83
CA GLU A 17 -4.60 9.58 -9.59
C GLU A 17 -3.10 9.49 -9.79
N LYS A 18 -2.48 10.59 -10.24
CA LYS A 18 -1.04 10.63 -10.45
C LYS A 18 -0.26 10.41 -9.15
N ARG A 19 -0.71 11.00 -8.05
CA ARG A 19 -0.09 10.80 -6.73
C ARG A 19 -0.19 9.35 -6.28
N LEU A 20 -1.35 8.71 -6.45
CA LEU A 20 -1.56 7.34 -6.03
C LEU A 20 -0.68 6.36 -6.82
N GLU A 21 -0.50 6.58 -8.12
CA GLU A 21 0.42 5.78 -8.95
C GLU A 21 1.88 5.93 -8.50
N LEU A 22 2.32 7.16 -8.19
CA LEU A 22 3.67 7.40 -7.68
C LEU A 22 3.90 6.72 -6.32
N VAL A 23 2.92 6.79 -5.41
CA VAL A 23 3.02 6.10 -4.11
C VAL A 23 3.13 4.60 -4.33
N LYS A 24 2.29 4.01 -5.21
CA LYS A 24 2.37 2.59 -5.54
C LYS A 24 3.76 2.19 -6.05
N GLN A 25 4.27 2.94 -7.02
CA GLN A 25 5.58 2.69 -7.62
C GLN A 25 6.70 2.73 -6.57
N VAL A 26 6.72 3.77 -5.73
CA VAL A 26 7.73 3.93 -4.69
C VAL A 26 7.61 2.80 -3.67
N SER A 27 6.40 2.54 -3.13
CA SER A 27 6.16 1.47 -2.16
C SER A 27 6.59 0.10 -2.69
N HIS A 28 6.21 -0.25 -3.92
CA HIS A 28 6.58 -1.52 -4.53
C HIS A 28 8.10 -1.63 -4.76
N SER A 29 8.74 -0.56 -5.26
CA SER A 29 10.19 -0.54 -5.49
C SER A 29 10.99 -0.65 -4.19
N THR A 30 10.53 0.02 -3.13
CA THR A 30 11.15 0.02 -1.80
C THR A 30 10.97 -1.34 -1.16
N HIS A 31 9.76 -1.92 -1.20
CA HIS A 31 9.49 -3.28 -0.75
C HIS A 31 10.46 -4.27 -1.39
N LYS A 32 10.55 -4.28 -2.74
CA LYS A 32 11.42 -5.22 -3.46
C LYS A 32 12.90 -5.08 -3.08
N LYS A 33 13.39 -3.85 -2.91
CA LYS A 33 14.78 -3.60 -2.50
C LYS A 33 15.04 -4.02 -1.06
N LEU A 34 14.13 -3.69 -0.13
CA LEU A 34 14.24 -4.09 1.27
C LEU A 34 14.24 -5.61 1.41
N THR A 35 13.30 -6.31 0.76
CA THR A 35 13.24 -7.77 0.76
C THR A 35 14.55 -8.39 0.26
N ALA A 36 15.19 -7.80 -0.75
CA ALA A 36 16.47 -8.29 -1.26
C ALA A 36 17.66 -8.06 -0.31
N CYS A 37 17.55 -7.16 0.66
CA CYS A 37 18.58 -6.92 1.68
C CYS A 37 18.49 -7.92 2.85
N LEU A 38 17.34 -8.56 3.05
CA LEU A 38 17.13 -9.52 4.13
C LEU A 38 17.62 -10.91 3.68
N GLN A 39 18.37 -11.58 4.55
CA GLN A 39 18.99 -12.89 4.28
C GLN A 39 18.03 -14.05 4.61
N GLY A 40 17.02 -13.83 5.45
CA GLY A 40 15.97 -14.80 5.73
C GLY A 40 15.03 -15.04 4.54
N GLN A 41 14.64 -16.30 4.31
CA GLN A 41 13.52 -16.59 3.41
C GLN A 41 12.24 -15.90 3.92
N GLN A 42 11.51 -15.29 3.00
CA GLN A 42 10.25 -14.59 3.26
C GLN A 42 9.18 -15.56 3.79
N GLY A 43 8.44 -15.17 4.83
CA GLY A 43 7.30 -15.95 5.34
C GLY A 43 7.63 -17.21 6.15
N VAL A 44 8.85 -17.32 6.70
CA VAL A 44 9.24 -18.46 7.54
C VAL A 44 9.29 -18.06 9.02
N ASP A 45 8.57 -18.84 9.84
CA ASP A 45 8.47 -18.70 11.30
C ASP A 45 9.84 -18.53 12.00
N VAL A 46 9.86 -17.80 13.12
CA VAL A 46 11.06 -17.38 13.88
C VAL A 46 11.95 -18.60 14.22
N GLU A 47 11.34 -19.75 14.47
CA GLU A 47 12.00 -21.03 14.80
C GLU A 47 12.69 -21.72 13.62
N LYS A 48 12.32 -21.38 12.38
CA LYS A 48 12.96 -21.89 11.16
C LYS A 48 13.98 -20.91 10.57
N LYS A 49 13.89 -19.61 10.91
CA LYS A 49 14.88 -18.57 10.55
C LYS A 49 16.19 -18.70 11.32
N SER A 50 16.13 -19.09 12.59
CA SER A 50 17.30 -19.32 13.45
C SER A 50 18.17 -20.50 13.00
N LYS A 51 17.63 -21.47 12.25
CA LYS A 51 18.35 -22.68 11.83
C LYS A 51 19.18 -22.55 10.54
N LYS A 52 19.24 -21.38 9.89
CA LYS A 52 19.87 -21.25 8.55
C LYS A 52 20.74 -20.02 8.33
N LEU A 53 20.93 -19.16 9.33
CA LEU A 53 21.78 -17.99 9.12
C LEU A 53 23.25 -18.43 9.12
N PRO A 54 24.04 -18.12 8.07
CA PRO A 54 25.44 -18.54 8.00
C PRO A 54 26.28 -18.09 9.21
N LEU A 55 25.89 -16.99 9.86
CA LEU A 55 26.57 -16.48 11.05
C LEU A 55 26.42 -17.42 12.26
N THR A 56 25.28 -18.08 12.45
CA THR A 56 25.07 -19.07 13.53
C THR A 56 25.95 -20.30 13.29
N THR A 57 26.01 -20.78 12.05
CA THR A 57 26.91 -21.89 11.67
C THR A 57 28.37 -21.53 11.90
N LEU A 58 28.77 -20.30 11.56
CA LEU A 58 30.12 -19.81 11.82
C LEU A 58 30.44 -19.72 13.31
N ALA A 59 29.51 -19.20 14.12
CA ALA A 59 29.65 -19.14 15.57
C ALA A 59 29.87 -20.54 16.16
N GLN A 60 29.05 -21.51 15.76
CA GLN A 60 29.17 -22.90 16.20
C GLN A 60 30.52 -23.51 15.81
N CYS A 61 30.96 -23.34 14.56
CA CYS A 61 32.25 -23.81 14.08
C CYS A 61 33.43 -23.23 14.89
N MET A 62 33.36 -21.95 15.28
CA MET A 62 34.38 -21.33 16.13
C MET A 62 34.41 -21.93 17.54
N VAL A 63 33.25 -22.17 18.15
CA VAL A 63 33.14 -22.79 19.48
C VAL A 63 33.65 -24.24 19.46
N GLU A 64 33.30 -25.00 18.43
CA GLU A 64 33.80 -26.37 18.24
C GLU A 64 35.31 -26.38 18.02
N GLY A 65 35.84 -25.47 17.20
CA GLY A 65 37.27 -25.31 16.98
C GLY A 65 38.03 -24.93 18.26
N ALA A 66 37.44 -24.08 19.10
CA ALA A 66 37.99 -23.76 20.41
C ALA A 66 38.08 -25.01 21.31
N ALA A 67 37.03 -25.83 21.34
CA ALA A 67 37.00 -27.07 22.12
C ALA A 67 38.08 -28.08 21.67
N VAL A 68 38.36 -28.17 20.37
CA VAL A 68 39.44 -29.02 19.83
C VAL A 68 40.82 -28.53 20.26
N LEU A 69 41.04 -27.20 20.28
CA LEU A 69 42.31 -26.61 20.70
C LEU A 69 42.53 -26.67 22.23
N GLY A 70 41.45 -26.80 23.00
CA GLY A 70 41.47 -26.87 24.46
C GLY A 70 41.58 -25.51 25.15
N ASP A 71 41.11 -25.46 26.40
CA ASP A 71 40.94 -24.21 27.16
C ASP A 71 42.25 -23.56 27.61
N GLU A 72 43.38 -24.26 27.54
CA GLU A 72 44.70 -23.67 27.84
C GLU A 72 45.32 -22.96 26.63
N SER A 73 44.81 -23.21 25.42
CA SER A 73 45.28 -22.55 24.21
C SER A 73 44.82 -21.10 24.16
N LEU A 74 45.74 -20.16 23.95
CA LEU A 74 45.40 -18.75 23.73
C LEU A 74 44.50 -18.58 22.49
N LEU A 75 44.74 -19.37 21.44
CA LEU A 75 43.89 -19.39 20.25
C LEU A 75 42.52 -20.03 20.54
N GLY A 76 42.46 -21.06 21.38
CA GLY A 76 41.20 -21.67 21.85
C GLY A 76 40.32 -20.65 22.59
N LYS A 77 40.89 -19.93 23.57
CA LYS A 77 40.20 -18.84 24.29
C LYS A 77 39.72 -17.74 23.33
N MET A 78 40.54 -17.36 22.35
CA MET A 78 40.17 -16.36 21.35
C MET A 78 39.01 -16.84 20.47
N LEU A 79 39.06 -18.07 19.96
CA LEU A 79 37.97 -18.65 19.17
C LEU A 79 36.67 -18.78 19.96
N MET A 80 36.74 -19.13 21.24
CA MET A 80 35.57 -19.18 22.12
C MET A 80 34.91 -17.79 22.25
N LEU A 81 35.70 -16.76 22.51
CA LEU A 81 35.20 -15.37 22.61
C LEU A 81 34.60 -14.90 21.28
N CYS A 82 35.27 -15.19 20.16
CA CYS A 82 34.78 -14.87 18.82
C CYS A 82 33.45 -15.58 18.53
N GLY A 83 33.36 -16.89 18.80
CA GLY A 83 32.15 -17.67 18.58
C GLY A 83 30.95 -17.15 19.37
N GLN A 84 31.13 -16.86 20.66
CA GLN A 84 30.07 -16.28 21.51
C GLN A 84 29.64 -14.88 21.02
N THR A 85 30.59 -14.06 20.56
CA THR A 85 30.29 -12.73 20.00
C THR A 85 29.53 -12.86 18.69
N GLN A 86 29.94 -13.79 17.84
CA GLN A 86 29.32 -14.08 16.55
C GLN A 86 27.89 -14.60 16.72
N GLU A 87 27.64 -15.43 17.73
CA GLU A 87 26.30 -15.92 18.07
C GLU A 87 25.36 -14.78 18.45
N ARG A 88 25.80 -13.85 19.31
CA ARG A 88 25.01 -12.67 19.67
C ARG A 88 24.72 -11.79 18.45
N LEU A 89 25.72 -11.58 17.58
CA LEU A 89 25.52 -10.84 16.33
C LEU A 89 24.49 -11.51 15.42
N ALA A 90 24.49 -12.85 15.33
CA ALA A 90 23.50 -13.60 14.56
C ALA A 90 22.08 -13.40 15.14
N GLN A 91 21.93 -13.40 16.45
CA GLN A 91 20.65 -13.17 17.13
C GLN A 91 20.10 -11.77 16.88
N GLU A 92 20.93 -10.73 17.01
CA GLU A 92 20.55 -9.35 16.70
C GLU A 92 20.14 -9.19 15.24
N LEU A 93 20.85 -9.85 14.31
CA LEU A 93 20.50 -9.83 12.89
C LEU A 93 19.13 -10.49 12.63
N ILE A 94 18.84 -11.62 13.26
CA ILE A 94 17.53 -12.28 13.14
C ILE A 94 16.40 -11.35 13.62
N LEU A 95 16.58 -10.70 14.77
CA LEU A 95 15.59 -9.77 15.33
C LEU A 95 15.39 -8.55 14.42
N PHE A 96 16.48 -7.99 13.90
CA PHE A 96 16.44 -6.91 12.92
C PHE A 96 15.64 -7.31 11.69
N GLU A 97 15.94 -8.46 11.08
CA GLU A 97 15.26 -8.90 9.86
C GLU A 97 13.77 -9.15 10.08
N LEU A 98 13.40 -9.76 11.20
CA LEU A 98 11.99 -9.96 11.59
C LEU A 98 11.24 -8.65 11.78
N THR A 99 11.88 -7.69 12.45
CA THR A 99 11.30 -6.37 12.72
C THR A 99 11.07 -5.61 11.41
N ILE A 100 12.07 -5.60 10.52
CA ILE A 100 11.95 -4.95 9.21
C ILE A 100 10.90 -5.63 8.34
N GLU A 101 10.83 -6.96 8.34
CA GLU A 101 9.84 -7.69 7.57
C GLU A 101 8.40 -7.32 8.00
N ARG A 102 8.12 -7.38 9.30
CA ARG A 102 6.80 -7.10 9.88
C ARG A 102 6.42 -5.62 9.83
N ASP A 103 7.30 -4.73 10.28
CA ASP A 103 6.93 -3.33 10.54
C ASP A 103 7.12 -2.44 9.31
N VAL A 104 7.77 -2.93 8.27
CA VAL A 104 8.08 -2.14 7.07
C VAL A 104 7.72 -2.87 5.77
N VAL A 105 8.26 -4.07 5.54
CA VAL A 105 8.14 -4.76 4.25
C VAL A 105 6.69 -5.18 3.99
N GLU A 106 6.03 -5.81 4.96
CA GLU A 106 4.62 -6.23 4.88
C GLU A 106 3.66 -5.04 4.70
N PRO A 107 3.73 -3.96 5.52
CA PRO A 107 2.91 -2.76 5.30
C PRO A 107 3.09 -2.11 3.93
N LEU A 108 4.32 -2.08 3.39
CA LEU A 108 4.58 -1.55 2.05
C LEU A 108 3.97 -2.42 0.95
N TYR A 109 3.98 -3.75 1.15
CA TYR A 109 3.33 -4.69 0.24
C TYR A 109 1.81 -4.49 0.24
N ASP A 110 1.19 -4.51 1.42
CA ASP A 110 -0.25 -4.33 1.58
C ASP A 110 -0.73 -2.99 1.00
N LEU A 111 0.02 -1.92 1.27
CA LEU A 111 -0.28 -0.62 0.68
C LEU A 111 -0.27 -0.67 -0.86
N ALA A 112 0.75 -1.29 -1.45
CA ALA A 112 0.95 -1.32 -2.91
C ALA A 112 0.00 -2.28 -3.64
N GLU A 113 -0.23 -3.47 -3.08
CA GLU A 113 -0.95 -4.58 -3.74
C GLU A 113 -2.41 -4.71 -3.32
N VAL A 114 -2.80 -4.15 -2.16
CA VAL A 114 -4.17 -4.27 -1.61
C VAL A 114 -4.85 -2.90 -1.56
N GLU A 115 -4.31 -1.98 -0.77
CA GLU A 115 -5.00 -0.73 -0.44
C GLU A 115 -5.10 0.22 -1.64
N ILE A 116 -4.00 0.45 -2.37
CA ILE A 116 -4.00 1.32 -3.54
C ILE A 116 -4.96 0.81 -4.64
N PRO A 117 -4.92 -0.47 -5.05
CA PRO A 117 -5.88 -1.01 -6.01
C PRO A 117 -7.34 -0.88 -5.54
N ASN A 118 -7.62 -1.09 -4.25
CA ASN A 118 -8.95 -0.89 -3.67
C ASN A 118 -9.41 0.57 -3.76
N ILE A 119 -8.55 1.53 -3.38
CA ILE A 119 -8.83 2.97 -3.52
C ILE A 119 -9.11 3.32 -4.98
N GLN A 120 -8.30 2.81 -5.93
CA GLN A 120 -8.52 3.03 -7.36
C GLN A 120 -9.87 2.49 -7.82
N LYS A 121 -10.26 1.29 -7.37
CA LYS A 121 -11.55 0.66 -7.69
C LYS A 121 -12.72 1.49 -7.16
N GLN A 122 -12.68 1.89 -5.89
CA GLN A 122 -13.72 2.71 -5.27
C GLN A 122 -13.86 4.08 -5.94
N ARG A 123 -12.75 4.73 -6.31
CA ARG A 123 -12.77 6.01 -7.03
C ARG A 123 -13.41 5.90 -8.41
N LYS A 124 -13.08 4.85 -9.18
CA LYS A 124 -13.73 4.59 -10.47
C LYS A 124 -15.24 4.38 -10.30
N HIS A 125 -15.64 3.64 -9.27
CA HIS A 125 -17.05 3.45 -8.96
C HIS A 125 -17.75 4.76 -8.58
N LEU A 126 -17.14 5.57 -7.72
CA LEU A 126 -17.66 6.88 -7.34
C LEU A 126 -17.81 7.80 -8.57
N ALA A 127 -16.84 7.81 -9.49
CA ALA A 127 -16.93 8.60 -10.71
C ALA A 127 -18.15 8.20 -11.56
N LYS A 128 -18.46 6.91 -11.64
CA LYS A 128 -19.68 6.42 -12.31
C LYS A 128 -20.95 6.92 -11.60
N LEU A 129 -21.04 6.76 -10.28
CA LEU A 129 -22.21 7.22 -9.52
C LEU A 129 -22.44 8.73 -9.63
N VAL A 130 -21.37 9.53 -9.67
CA VAL A 130 -21.46 10.97 -9.90
C VAL A 130 -22.04 11.28 -11.28
N LEU A 131 -21.61 10.58 -12.33
CA LEU A 131 -22.17 10.75 -13.68
C LEU A 131 -23.63 10.32 -13.75
N ASP A 132 -24.00 9.22 -13.09
CA ASP A 132 -25.37 8.73 -13.02
C ASP A 132 -26.29 9.74 -12.32
N MET A 133 -25.82 10.34 -11.21
CA MET A 133 -26.51 11.39 -10.47
C MET A 133 -26.65 12.69 -11.28
N ASP A 134 -25.58 13.14 -11.93
CA ASP A 134 -25.60 14.32 -12.82
C ASP A 134 -26.59 14.11 -13.99
N SER A 135 -26.64 12.90 -14.53
CA SER A 135 -27.59 12.51 -15.59
C SER A 135 -29.03 12.50 -15.10
N ALA A 136 -29.30 11.92 -13.92
CA ALA A 136 -30.63 11.93 -13.32
C ALA A 136 -31.13 13.35 -13.03
N ARG A 137 -30.25 14.20 -12.48
CA ARG A 137 -30.55 15.62 -12.22
C ARG A 137 -30.91 16.36 -13.51
N THR A 138 -30.18 16.11 -14.59
CA THR A 138 -30.45 16.72 -15.91
C THR A 138 -31.81 16.29 -16.46
N ARG A 139 -32.16 15.00 -16.37
CA ARG A 139 -33.49 14.50 -16.78
C ARG A 139 -34.64 15.15 -16.01
N ILE A 140 -34.52 15.24 -14.67
CA ILE A 140 -35.54 15.90 -13.83
C ILE A 140 -35.68 17.37 -14.19
N SER A 141 -34.55 18.07 -14.39
CA SER A 141 -34.55 19.50 -14.74
C SER A 141 -35.24 19.74 -16.09
N TYR A 142 -35.00 18.85 -17.08
CA TYR A 142 -35.63 18.90 -18.38
C TYR A 142 -37.15 18.66 -18.31
N GLN A 143 -37.58 17.63 -17.58
CA GLN A 143 -39.01 17.34 -17.38
C GLN A 143 -39.74 18.50 -16.69
N GLN A 144 -39.13 19.12 -15.68
CA GLN A 144 -39.67 20.31 -15.02
C GLN A 144 -39.84 21.46 -16.00
N THR A 145 -38.83 21.77 -16.83
CA THR A 145 -38.93 22.82 -17.85
C THR A 145 -39.99 22.55 -18.92
N CYS A 146 -40.25 21.29 -19.29
CA CYS A 146 -41.33 20.95 -20.21
C CYS A 146 -42.71 21.10 -19.56
N THR A 147 -42.87 20.79 -18.27
CA THR A 147 -44.16 20.95 -17.55
C THR A 147 -44.55 22.41 -17.27
N VAL A 148 -43.59 23.34 -17.05
CA VAL A 148 -43.92 24.78 -16.96
C VAL A 148 -44.24 25.43 -18.31
N MET A 149 -43.92 24.78 -19.43
CA MET A 149 -44.16 25.28 -20.80
C MET A 149 -45.55 24.92 -21.37
N TRP A 150 -46.44 24.26 -20.62
CA TRP A 150 -47.83 24.10 -21.06
C TRP A 150 -48.62 25.41 -20.93
N PRO A 151 -49.26 25.92 -22.00
CA PRO A 151 -49.80 27.28 -22.02
C PRO A 151 -51.07 27.39 -21.17
N LYS A 152 -51.00 28.16 -20.08
CA LYS A 152 -52.18 28.77 -19.46
C LYS A 152 -52.56 29.98 -20.32
N ASN A 153 -53.42 29.80 -21.32
CA ASN A 153 -54.31 30.83 -21.88
C ASN A 153 -55.25 30.20 -22.93
N LEU A 154 -56.36 29.61 -22.48
CA LEU A 154 -57.59 29.54 -23.26
C LEU A 154 -58.59 30.51 -22.64
N THR A 155 -58.52 31.78 -23.01
CA THR A 155 -59.64 32.71 -22.85
C THR A 155 -60.51 32.60 -24.10
N MET A 156 -61.59 31.81 -24.01
CA MET A 156 -62.69 31.90 -24.97
C MET A 156 -63.45 33.21 -24.72
N GLN A 157 -63.27 34.20 -25.58
CA GLN A 157 -64.24 35.29 -25.71
C GLN A 157 -65.39 34.80 -26.58
N ALA A 158 -66.50 34.42 -25.94
CA ALA A 158 -67.80 34.36 -26.57
C ALA A 158 -68.48 35.72 -26.37
N THR A 159 -68.59 36.53 -27.42
CA THR A 159 -69.54 37.64 -27.47
C THR A 159 -70.49 37.42 -28.64
N SER A 160 -71.73 37.12 -28.25
CA SER A 160 -72.89 36.89 -29.09
C SER A 160 -73.24 38.13 -29.90
N ARG A 161 -73.66 37.89 -31.14
CA ARG A 161 -74.48 38.81 -31.94
C ARG A 161 -75.76 39.15 -31.17
N GLN A 162 -76.14 40.42 -31.22
CA GLN A 162 -77.51 40.91 -31.44
C GLN A 162 -77.42 42.27 -32.12
#